data_AF-A0A1H8AMF8-F1
#
_entry.id   AF-A0A1H8AMF8-F1
#
_cell.length_a   1.000
_cell.length_b   1.000
_cell.length_c   1.000
_cell.angle_alpha   90.00
_cell.angle_beta   90.00
_cell.angle_gamma   90.00
#
_symmetry.space_group_name_H-M   'P 1'
#
loop_
_entity.id
_entity.type
_entity.pdbx_description
1 polymer ?
#
loop_
_entity_poly.entity_id
_entity_poly.type
_entity_poly.pdbx_seq_one_letter_code
_entity_poly.pdbx_strand_id
1 'polypeptide(L)'
;MDLKKINIKGIITDYGGLGSHIAIIAKQNKLPAVLGVYLQNNKKATDILNSNDLVILNSKDGIIKKLNQEELFKILINNEPF
;
A
#
# COMPACT_ATOMS: atom_id res chain seq x y z
N MET A 1 -8.37 -2.43 18.30
CA MET A 1 -9.12 -1.52 17.39
C MET A 1 -9.65 -2.37 16.25
N ASP A 2 -10.96 -2.41 16.05
CA ASP A 2 -11.58 -3.18 14.97
C ASP A 2 -11.56 -2.33 13.69
N LEU A 3 -10.61 -2.61 12.80
CA LEU A 3 -10.48 -1.86 11.55
C LEU A 3 -11.59 -2.19 10.55
N LYS A 4 -12.40 -3.24 10.78
CA LYS A 4 -13.52 -3.56 9.87
C LYS A 4 -14.62 -2.50 9.88
N LYS A 5 -14.69 -1.66 10.93
CA LYS A 5 -15.61 -0.53 11.01
C LYS A 5 -15.17 0.67 10.16
N ILE A 6 -13.94 0.64 9.63
CA ILE A 6 -13.34 1.70 8.84
C ILE A 6 -13.02 1.10 7.46
N ASN A 7 -13.38 1.76 6.36
CA ASN A 7 -13.17 1.24 5.01
C ASN A 7 -11.70 1.33 4.57
N ILE A 8 -10.82 0.57 5.23
CA ILE A 8 -9.39 0.50 4.93
C ILE A 8 -9.15 -0.67 3.96
N LYS A 9 -8.47 -0.40 2.84
CA LYS A 9 -8.14 -1.41 1.82
C LYS A 9 -6.73 -1.96 1.94
N GLY A 10 -5.83 -1.24 2.59
CA GLY A 10 -4.44 -1.62 2.80
C GLY A 10 -3.70 -0.59 3.63
N ILE A 11 -2.48 -0.93 4.05
CA ILE A 11 -1.67 -0.08 4.93
C ILE A 11 -0.25 0.04 4.36
N ILE A 12 0.24 1.28 4.29
CA ILE A 12 1.61 1.61 3.88
C ILE A 12 2.20 2.51 4.96
N THR A 13 3.41 2.22 5.43
CA THR A 13 4.08 3.03 6.46
C THR A 13 5.55 3.25 6.13
N ASP A 14 6.05 4.45 6.40
CA ASP A 14 7.47 4.79 6.25
C ASP A 14 8.37 4.01 7.22
N TYR A 15 7.86 3.77 8.43
CA TYR A 15 8.59 3.13 9.53
C TYR A 15 7.81 1.95 10.09
N GLY A 16 8.56 1.01 10.67
CA GLY A 16 8.01 -0.17 11.33
C GLY A 16 8.40 -1.46 10.63
N GLY A 17 8.25 -2.56 11.36
CA GLY A 17 8.56 -3.90 10.88
C GLY A 17 7.55 -4.91 11.40
N LEU A 18 7.89 -6.20 11.29
CA LEU A 18 6.98 -7.32 11.59
C LEU A 18 6.41 -7.34 13.02
N GLY A 19 7.10 -6.73 13.99
CA GLY A 19 6.67 -6.62 15.38
C GLY A 19 5.99 -5.29 15.75
N SER A 20 5.76 -4.39 14.79
CA SER A 20 5.08 -3.12 15.07
C SER A 20 3.59 -3.32 15.39
N HIS A 21 3.01 -2.37 16.12
CA HIS A 21 1.57 -2.32 16.37
C HIS A 21 0.77 -2.42 15.07
N ILE A 22 1.20 -1.71 14.03
CA ILE A 22 0.55 -1.72 12.72
C ILE A 22 0.65 -3.10 12.05
N ALA A 23 1.81 -3.79 12.12
CA ALA A 23 1.95 -5.14 11.57
C ALA A 23 0.98 -6.13 12.21
N ILE A 24 0.86 -6.09 13.54
CA ILE A 24 -0.03 -6.99 14.31
C ILE A 24 -1.49 -6.69 13.93
N ILE A 25 -1.87 -5.42 13.91
CA ILE A 25 -3.22 -4.98 13.54
C ILE A 25 -3.55 -5.40 12.10
N ALA A 26 -2.66 -5.20 11.14
CA ALA A 26 -2.85 -5.59 9.74
C ALA A 26 -3.07 -7.11 9.61
N LYS A 27 -2.22 -7.91 10.27
CA LYS A 27 -2.33 -9.39 10.29
C LYS A 27 -3.66 -9.86 10.88
N GLN A 28 -4.05 -9.31 12.04
CA GLN A 28 -5.31 -9.67 12.70
C GLN A 28 -6.54 -9.35 11.83
N ASN A 29 -6.47 -8.28 11.05
CA ASN A 29 -7.56 -7.85 10.17
C ASN A 29 -7.47 -8.43 8.76
N LYS A 30 -6.47 -9.27 8.46
CA LYS A 30 -6.20 -9.82 7.11
C LYS A 30 -6.09 -8.72 6.04
N LEU A 31 -5.53 -7.58 6.40
CA LEU A 31 -5.31 -6.46 5.49
C LEU A 31 -3.93 -6.57 4.83
N PRO A 32 -3.81 -6.29 3.53
CA PRO A 32 -2.51 -6.15 2.88
C PRO A 32 -1.76 -4.98 3.50
N ALA A 33 -0.49 -5.19 3.84
CA ALA A 33 0.34 -4.16 4.43
C ALA A 33 1.79 -4.26 3.97
N VAL A 34 2.40 -3.12 3.69
CA VAL A 34 3.84 -2.98 3.41
C VAL A 34 4.40 -1.95 4.39
N LEU A 35 5.42 -2.36 5.15
CA LEU A 35 5.92 -1.61 6.31
C LEU A 35 7.38 -1.22 6.10
N GLY A 36 7.81 -0.12 6.73
CA GLY A 36 9.19 0.34 6.64
C GLY A 36 9.60 0.71 5.21
N VAL A 37 8.74 1.43 4.49
CA VAL A 37 8.96 1.72 3.07
C VAL A 37 9.97 2.86 2.89
N TYR A 38 11.07 2.52 2.23
CA TYR A 38 12.09 3.45 1.76
C TYR A 38 12.35 3.22 0.29
N LEU A 39 12.42 4.31 -0.47
CA LEU A 39 12.66 4.34 -1.90
C LEU A 39 14.09 4.78 -2.18
N GLN A 40 14.49 4.67 -3.45
CA GLN A 40 15.77 5.19 -3.92
C GLN A 40 15.87 6.69 -3.59
N ASN A 41 17.07 7.15 -3.26
CA ASN A 41 17.37 8.52 -2.82
C ASN A 41 16.78 8.91 -1.44
N ASN A 42 16.66 7.96 -0.50
CA ASN A 42 16.23 8.19 0.88
C ASN A 42 14.82 8.80 1.03
N LYS A 43 13.96 8.66 0.02
CA LYS A 43 12.55 9.08 0.10
C LYS A 43 11.70 8.03 0.80
N LYS A 44 10.68 8.48 1.53
CA LYS A 44 9.70 7.63 2.20
C LYS A 44 8.44 7.49 1.36
N ALA A 45 7.54 6.58 1.74
CA ALA A 45 6.26 6.42 1.04
C ALA A 45 5.42 7.71 1.12
N THR A 46 5.37 8.36 2.27
CA THR A 46 4.60 9.60 2.48
C THR A 46 5.15 10.80 1.71
N ASP A 47 6.41 10.77 1.27
CA ASP A 47 6.99 11.82 0.43
C ASP A 47 6.50 11.73 -1.04
N ILE A 48 5.97 10.57 -1.45
CA ILE A 48 5.56 10.29 -2.84
C ILE A 48 4.04 10.13 -2.95
N LEU A 49 3.44 9.42 -1.99
CA LEU A 49 2.01 9.12 -1.96
C LEU A 49 1.27 10.23 -1.24
N ASN A 50 0.40 10.89 -1.98
CA ASN A 50 -0.43 11.99 -1.48
C ASN A 50 -1.90 11.59 -1.41
N SER A 51 -2.68 12.42 -0.72
CA SER A 51 -4.13 12.23 -0.68
C SER A 51 -4.72 12.26 -2.09
N ASN A 52 -5.73 11.42 -2.33
CA ASN A 52 -6.40 11.22 -3.62
C ASN A 52 -5.53 10.56 -4.72
N ASP A 53 -4.32 10.10 -4.40
CA ASP A 53 -3.56 9.27 -5.32
C ASP A 53 -4.21 7.90 -5.47
N LEU A 54 -4.23 7.40 -6.70
CA LEU A 54 -4.58 6.02 -6.98
C LEU A 54 -3.35 5.14 -6.82
N VAL A 55 -3.46 4.09 -6.01
CA VAL A 55 -2.32 3.26 -5.63
C VAL A 55 -2.68 1.79 -5.75
N ILE A 56 -1.81 1.01 -6.37
CA ILE A 56 -1.79 -0.45 -6.26
C ILE A 56 -0.86 -0.86 -5.12
N LEU A 57 -1.36 -1.78 -4.31
CA LEU A 57 -0.63 -2.41 -3.23
C LEU A 57 -0.62 -3.93 -3.42
N ASN A 58 0.55 -4.49 -3.72
CA ASN A 58 0.79 -5.92 -3.70
C ASN A 58 1.70 -6.25 -2.50
N SER A 59 1.08 -6.65 -1.39
CA SER A 59 1.80 -6.98 -0.15
C SER A 59 2.51 -8.34 -0.18
N LYS A 60 2.28 -9.18 -1.19
CA LYS A 60 2.98 -10.46 -1.35
C LYS A 60 4.41 -10.22 -1.82
N ASP A 61 4.55 -9.36 -2.83
CA ASP A 61 5.84 -9.05 -3.46
C ASP A 61 6.44 -7.72 -2.95
N GLY A 62 5.72 -7.01 -2.07
CA GLY A 62 6.15 -5.74 -1.49
C GLY A 62 6.08 -4.55 -2.46
N ILE A 63 5.27 -4.66 -3.52
CA ILE A 63 5.17 -3.65 -4.57
C ILE A 63 4.12 -2.60 -4.21
N ILE A 64 4.51 -1.33 -4.33
CA ILE A 64 3.65 -0.17 -4.20
C ILE A 64 3.81 0.65 -5.48
N LYS A 65 2.70 0.89 -6.20
CA LYS A 65 2.73 1.67 -7.43
C LYS A 65 1.64 2.74 -7.42
N LYS A 66 2.04 4.00 -7.60
CA LYS A 66 1.12 5.09 -7.92
C LYS A 66 0.71 4.95 -9.38
N LEU A 67 -0.60 5.02 -9.64
CA LEU A 67 -1.16 4.92 -10.98
C LEU A 67 -1.61 6.26 -11.51
N ASN A 68 -1.45 6.45 -12.81
CA ASN A 68 -2.22 7.43 -13.57
C ASN A 68 -3.47 6.80 -14.20
N GLN A 69 -4.29 7.61 -14.87
CA GLN A 69 -5.52 7.13 -15.53
C GLN A 69 -5.22 6.11 -16.63
N GLU A 70 -4.20 6.34 -17.45
CA GLU A 70 -3.85 5.45 -18.56
C GLU A 70 -3.45 4.05 -18.05
N GLU A 71 -2.63 3.97 -17.02
CA GLU A 71 -2.23 2.71 -16.38
C GLU A 71 -3.42 2.01 -15.73
N LEU A 72 -4.34 2.76 -15.11
CA LEU A 72 -5.56 2.19 -14.57
C LEU A 72 -6.40 1.52 -15.66
N PHE A 73 -6.58 2.18 -16.80
CA PHE A 73 -7.34 1.62 -17.92
C PHE A 73 -6.72 0.33 -18.45
N LYS A 74 -5.39 0.30 -18.60
CA LYS A 74 -4.66 -0.91 -19.02
C LYS A 74 -4.90 -2.09 -18.08
N ILE A 75 -4.86 -1.84 -16.77
CA ILE A 75 -5.01 -2.90 -15.77
C ILE A 75 -6.47 -3.37 -15.68
N LEU A 76 -7.43 -2.46 -15.60
CA LEU A 76 -8.84 -2.82 -15.35
C LEU A 76 -9.58 -3.29 -16.60
N ILE A 77 -9.29 -2.73 -17.77
CA ILE A 77 -10.04 -3.01 -19.00
C ILE A 77 -9.29 -4.01 -19.87
N ASN A 78 -7.97 -3.85 -20.02
CA ASN A 78 -7.17 -4.72 -20.89
C ASN A 78 -6.60 -5.94 -20.15
N ASN A 79 -6.82 -6.05 -18.84
CA ASN A 79 -6.28 -7.10 -17.97
C ASN A 79 -4.74 -7.23 -18.06
N GLU A 80 -4.04 -6.11 -18.27
CA GLU A 80 -2.58 -6.11 -18.26
C GLU A 80 -2.05 -6.34 -16.83
N PRO A 81 -0.97 -7.14 -16.67
CA PRO A 81 -0.32 -7.28 -15.38
C PRO A 81 0.34 -5.95 -14.96
N PHE A 82 0.40 -5.70 -13.66
CA PHE A 82 1.02 -4.50 -13.08
C PHE A 82 2.40 -4.77 -12.48
#